data_AF-A0A1C3Q8H5-F1
#
_entry.id   AF-A0A1C3Q8H5-F1
#
_cell.length_a   1.000
_cell.length_b   1.000
_cell.length_c   1.000
_cell.angle_alpha   90.00
_cell.angle_beta   90.00
_cell.angle_gamma   90.00
#
_symmetry.space_group_name_H-M   'P 1'
#
loop_
_entity.id
_entity.type
_entity.pdbx_description
1 polymer ?
#
loop_
_entity_poly.entity_id
_entity_poly.type
_entity_poly.pdbx_seq_one_letter_code
_entity_poly.pdbx_strand_id
1 'polypeptide(L)'
;MNNADAQLATCYGPVSQTFLDRAAKIRLLILDVDGVLSDGLIYMGNHGEELKAFNVRDGYGIRCALTSGIEVAIITGRKAKLVEDRCQTLGITHLYQGQSDKLLAFRDLTDKLGVRPEEVAYIGDDLIDWPVMAEVGLSVAVADAHPLLLPRADYITRINGGRGAVREVCDLLLLAQGKLDEAKGQSI
;
A
#
# COMPACT_ATOMS: atom_id res chain seq x y z
N MET A 1 -20.41 0.66 -27.02
CA MET A 1 -19.22 -0.22 -27.01
C MET A 1 -18.54 0.02 -25.67
N ASN A 2 -18.48 -0.97 -24.80
CA ASN A 2 -17.94 -0.80 -23.44
C ASN A 2 -16.43 -0.52 -23.52
N ASN A 3 -16.00 0.61 -22.96
CA ASN A 3 -14.59 1.05 -22.87
C ASN A 3 -13.75 0.19 -21.88
N ALA A 4 -14.22 -0.99 -21.48
CA ALA A 4 -13.59 -1.80 -20.44
C ALA A 4 -12.19 -2.31 -20.81
N ASP A 5 -11.89 -2.40 -22.12
CA ASP A 5 -10.58 -2.82 -22.64
C ASP A 5 -9.64 -1.65 -22.96
N ALA A 6 -10.05 -0.40 -22.71
CA ALA A 6 -9.17 0.75 -22.91
C ALA A 6 -8.03 0.72 -21.89
N GLN A 7 -6.80 0.66 -22.41
CA GLN A 7 -5.58 0.75 -21.61
C GLN A 7 -5.03 2.17 -21.67
N LEU A 8 -4.69 2.71 -20.50
CA LEU A 8 -4.13 4.05 -20.34
C LEU A 8 -2.65 3.94 -19.94
N ALA A 9 -1.80 4.70 -20.62
CA ALA A 9 -0.36 4.67 -20.38
C ALA A 9 -0.02 5.36 -19.06
N THR A 10 0.83 4.71 -18.26
CA THR A 10 1.45 5.27 -17.06
C THR A 10 2.97 5.17 -17.19
N CYS A 11 3.74 5.81 -16.32
CA CYS A 11 5.19 5.65 -16.31
C CYS A 11 5.65 4.23 -15.92
N TYR A 12 4.75 3.38 -15.43
CA TYR A 12 4.97 1.97 -15.10
C TYR A 12 4.45 1.01 -16.19
N GLY A 13 3.90 1.54 -17.28
CA GLY A 13 3.23 0.77 -18.34
C GLY A 13 1.71 0.92 -18.31
N PRO A 14 0.99 0.23 -19.21
CA PRO A 14 -0.45 0.39 -19.33
C PRO A 14 -1.22 -0.18 -18.13
N VAL A 15 -2.29 0.50 -17.74
CA VAL A 15 -3.30 0.05 -16.77
C VAL A 15 -4.70 0.09 -17.39
N SER A 16 -5.65 -0.70 -16.89
CA SER A 16 -7.02 -0.73 -17.42
C SER A 16 -7.84 0.47 -16.94
N GLN A 17 -8.87 0.87 -17.72
CA GLN A 17 -9.83 1.88 -17.26
C GLN A 17 -10.52 1.47 -15.96
N THR A 18 -10.88 0.19 -15.81
CA THR A 18 -11.48 -0.35 -14.58
C THR A 18 -10.59 -0.13 -13.35
N PHE A 19 -9.28 -0.26 -13.49
CA PHE A 19 -8.33 0.04 -12.42
C PHE A 19 -8.36 1.53 -12.05
N LEU A 20 -8.33 2.42 -13.04
CA LEU A 20 -8.39 3.87 -12.81
C LEU A 20 -9.68 4.31 -12.13
N ASP A 21 -10.82 3.74 -12.53
CA ASP A 21 -12.14 4.04 -11.95
C ASP A 21 -12.21 3.64 -10.46
N ARG A 22 -11.51 2.57 -10.08
CA ARG A 22 -11.36 2.16 -8.67
C ARG A 22 -10.38 3.07 -7.92
N ALA A 23 -9.20 3.29 -8.50
CA ALA A 23 -8.14 4.15 -7.94
C ALA A 23 -8.63 5.59 -7.67
N ALA A 24 -9.51 6.12 -8.53
CA ALA A 24 -10.10 7.45 -8.39
C ALA A 24 -10.99 7.61 -7.13
N LYS A 25 -11.48 6.51 -6.53
CA LYS A 25 -12.34 6.52 -5.34
C LYS A 25 -11.55 6.41 -4.04
N ILE A 26 -10.26 6.12 -4.10
CA ILE A 26 -9.47 5.74 -2.92
C ILE A 26 -9.24 6.94 -2.01
N ARG A 27 -9.64 6.79 -0.75
CA ARG A 27 -9.44 7.74 0.35
C ARG A 27 -8.47 7.22 1.40
N LEU A 28 -8.26 5.91 1.46
CA LEU A 28 -7.39 5.24 2.40
C LEU A 28 -6.50 4.22 1.67
N LEU A 29 -5.19 4.31 1.86
CA LEU A 29 -4.21 3.31 1.43
C LEU A 29 -3.68 2.55 2.65
N ILE A 30 -3.96 1.25 2.70
CA ILE A 30 -3.46 0.34 3.72
C ILE A 30 -2.27 -0.44 3.16
N LEU A 31 -1.22 -0.54 3.96
CA LEU A 31 0.02 -1.22 3.60
C LEU A 31 0.31 -2.34 4.59
N ASP A 32 0.63 -3.53 4.08
CA ASP A 32 1.51 -4.43 4.84
C ASP A 32 2.94 -3.83 4.92
N VAL A 33 3.78 -4.38 5.79
CA VAL A 33 5.18 -3.97 5.95
C VAL A 33 6.14 -4.93 5.25
N ASP A 34 6.08 -6.21 5.58
CA ASP A 34 7.16 -7.15 5.31
C ASP A 34 6.94 -7.86 3.99
N GLY A 35 7.69 -7.46 2.97
CA GLY A 35 7.45 -7.89 1.58
C GLY A 35 6.72 -6.82 0.77
N VAL A 36 6.22 -5.76 1.41
CA VAL A 36 5.62 -4.60 0.73
C VAL A 36 6.48 -3.34 0.87
N LEU A 37 6.62 -2.82 2.10
CA LEU A 37 7.48 -1.67 2.42
C LEU A 37 8.97 -2.06 2.56
N SER A 38 9.24 -3.35 2.77
CA SER A 38 10.56 -3.98 2.75
C SER A 38 10.62 -5.07 1.67
N ASP A 39 11.81 -5.63 1.45
CA ASP A 39 12.02 -6.80 0.59
C ASP A 39 11.78 -8.14 1.33
N GLY A 40 11.01 -8.12 2.43
CA GLY A 40 10.64 -9.30 3.22
C GLY A 40 11.72 -9.76 4.21
N LEU A 41 12.89 -9.12 4.22
CA LEU A 41 13.99 -9.51 5.11
C LEU A 41 13.84 -8.96 6.52
N ILE A 42 14.13 -9.82 7.50
CA ILE A 42 14.31 -9.45 8.91
C ILE A 42 15.78 -9.70 9.27
N TYR A 43 16.47 -8.63 9.64
CA TYR A 43 17.87 -8.73 10.09
C TYR A 43 17.90 -8.84 11.60
N MET A 44 18.54 -9.89 12.12
CA MET A 44 18.65 -10.15 13.56
C MET A 44 20.11 -10.20 13.98
N GLY A 45 20.44 -9.50 15.06
CA GLY A 45 21.78 -9.49 15.67
C GLY A 45 21.90 -10.42 16.87
N ASN A 46 23.14 -10.74 17.25
CA ASN A 46 23.44 -11.67 18.35
C ASN A 46 23.06 -11.12 19.73
N HIS A 47 22.80 -9.82 19.86
CA HIS A 47 22.42 -9.18 21.13
C HIS A 47 20.95 -8.71 21.14
N GLY A 48 20.14 -9.23 20.21
CA GLY A 48 18.71 -8.92 20.12
C GLY A 48 18.40 -7.69 19.26
N GLU A 49 19.35 -7.20 18.46
CA GLU A 49 19.08 -6.17 17.46
C GLU A 49 18.12 -6.69 16.38
N GLU A 50 17.15 -5.88 15.98
CA GLU A 50 16.29 -6.13 14.80
C GLU A 50 16.38 -4.92 13.87
N LEU A 51 16.67 -5.16 12.59
CA LEU A 51 16.69 -4.12 11.55
C LEU A 51 15.74 -4.50 10.41
N LYS A 52 15.18 -3.46 9.79
CA LYS A 52 14.37 -3.55 8.57
C LYS A 52 14.77 -2.41 7.64
N ALA A 53 14.85 -2.69 6.34
CA ALA A 53 15.11 -1.67 5.33
C ALA A 53 13.79 -1.14 4.75
N PHE A 54 13.74 0.17 4.55
CA PHE A 54 12.63 0.86 3.87
C PHE A 54 13.17 1.64 2.66
N ASN A 55 12.32 1.89 1.66
CA ASN A 55 12.70 2.66 0.49
C ASN A 55 12.32 4.14 0.62
N VAL A 56 13.27 5.04 0.34
CA VAL A 56 13.01 6.50 0.35
C VAL A 56 12.05 6.93 -0.77
N ARG A 57 11.97 6.16 -1.87
CA ARG A 57 11.00 6.43 -2.95
C ARG A 57 9.57 6.18 -2.48
N ASP A 58 9.38 5.11 -1.69
CA ASP A 58 8.09 4.82 -1.06
C ASP A 58 7.72 5.91 -0.06
N GLY A 59 8.69 6.39 0.72
CA GLY A 59 8.51 7.54 1.60
C GLY A 59 8.00 8.78 0.87
N TYR A 60 8.58 9.11 -0.29
CA TYR A 60 8.07 10.21 -1.12
C TYR A 60 6.62 10.00 -1.54
N GLY A 61 6.28 8.80 -2.04
CA GLY A 61 4.92 8.46 -2.47
C GLY A 61 3.89 8.60 -1.33
N ILE A 62 4.23 8.09 -0.14
CA ILE A 62 3.39 8.20 1.06
C ILE A 62 3.15 9.66 1.44
N ARG A 63 4.21 10.48 1.45
CA ARG A 63 4.07 11.93 1.75
C ARG A 63 3.20 12.63 0.71
N CYS A 64 3.34 12.31 -0.58
CA CYS A 64 2.46 12.81 -1.63
C CYS A 64 1.00 12.40 -1.39
N ALA A 65 0.73 11.14 -1.06
CA ALA A 65 -0.62 10.65 -0.78
C ALA A 65 -1.27 11.38 0.40
N LEU A 66 -0.57 11.44 1.54
CA LEU A 66 -1.04 12.11 2.76
C LEU A 66 -1.36 13.60 2.51
N THR A 67 -0.44 14.32 1.88
CA THR A 67 -0.65 15.75 1.55
C THR A 67 -1.72 15.99 0.49
N SER A 68 -2.17 14.94 -0.21
CA SER A 68 -3.20 14.98 -1.24
C SER A 68 -4.57 14.49 -0.75
N GLY A 69 -4.73 14.32 0.57
CA GLY A 69 -5.98 13.90 1.20
C GLY A 69 -6.29 12.41 1.08
N ILE A 70 -5.27 11.58 0.84
CA ILE A 70 -5.37 10.12 0.91
C ILE A 70 -4.71 9.69 2.21
N GLU A 71 -5.49 9.19 3.15
CA GLU A 71 -4.97 8.66 4.41
C GLU A 71 -4.12 7.41 4.15
N VAL A 72 -3.10 7.21 4.98
CA VAL A 72 -2.23 6.03 4.90
C VAL A 72 -2.21 5.32 6.23
N ALA A 73 -2.36 4.00 6.21
CA ALA A 73 -2.29 3.15 7.38
C ALA A 73 -1.41 1.92 7.16
N ILE A 74 -0.91 1.36 8.26
CA ILE A 74 -0.13 0.13 8.27
C ILE A 74 -0.82 -0.92 9.14
N ILE A 75 -0.95 -2.14 8.60
CA ILE A 75 -1.40 -3.32 9.34
C ILE A 75 -0.39 -4.45 9.14
N THR A 76 0.32 -4.82 10.20
CA THR A 76 1.36 -5.86 10.17
C THR A 76 1.21 -6.87 11.29
N GLY A 77 1.56 -8.13 10.98
CA GLY A 77 1.58 -9.22 11.95
C GLY A 77 2.74 -9.14 12.94
N ARG A 78 3.86 -8.51 12.56
CA ARG A 78 5.00 -8.28 13.46
C ARG A 78 4.77 -7.06 14.34
N LYS A 79 5.60 -6.91 15.37
CA LYS A 79 5.65 -5.72 16.22
C LYS A 79 7.09 -5.33 16.48
N ALA A 80 7.46 -4.13 16.06
CA ALA A 80 8.79 -3.59 16.27
C ALA A 80 8.76 -2.06 16.41
N LYS A 81 9.56 -1.54 17.35
CA LYS A 81 9.71 -0.08 17.57
C LYS A 81 10.18 0.65 16.31
N LEU A 82 10.99 0.01 15.47
CA LEU A 82 11.48 0.59 14.21
C LEU A 82 10.35 0.93 13.22
N VAL A 83 9.20 0.23 13.29
CA VAL A 83 8.03 0.53 12.43
C VAL A 83 7.30 1.76 12.94
N GLU A 84 7.21 1.93 14.27
CA GLU A 84 6.67 3.16 14.89
C GLU A 84 7.53 4.37 14.49
N ASP A 85 8.86 4.24 14.54
CA ASP A 85 9.80 5.29 14.15
C ASP A 85 9.70 5.64 12.66
N ARG A 86 9.49 4.63 11.81
CA ARG A 86 9.24 4.85 10.38
C ARG A 86 7.93 5.59 10.15
N CYS A 87 6.85 5.19 10.81
CA CYS A 87 5.56 5.89 10.75
C CYS A 87 5.68 7.35 11.20
N GLN A 88 6.39 7.62 12.30
CA GLN A 88 6.63 8.98 12.79
C GLN A 88 7.38 9.83 11.76
N THR A 89 8.41 9.27 11.12
CA THR A 89 9.17 9.95 10.06
C THR A 89 8.28 10.32 8.88
N LEU A 90 7.37 9.43 8.50
CA LEU A 90 6.49 9.59 7.35
C LEU A 90 5.19 10.35 7.68
N GLY A 91 4.91 10.62 8.95
CA GLY A 91 3.64 11.20 9.41
C GLY A 91 2.44 10.27 9.27
N ILE A 92 2.66 8.95 9.29
CA ILE A 92 1.58 7.95 9.34
C ILE A 92 1.10 7.86 10.80
N THR A 93 -0.19 8.10 11.03
CA THR A 93 -0.81 8.09 12.37
C THR A 93 -1.58 6.80 12.67
N HIS A 94 -1.86 6.00 11.65
CA HIS A 94 -2.65 4.77 11.75
C HIS A 94 -1.75 3.53 11.63
N LEU A 95 -1.27 3.04 12.77
CA LEU A 95 -0.38 1.86 12.84
C LEU A 95 -0.99 0.76 13.71
N TYR A 96 -1.17 -0.42 13.12
CA TYR A 96 -1.62 -1.63 13.80
C TYR A 96 -0.54 -2.72 13.68
N GLN A 97 0.07 -3.06 14.82
CA GLN A 97 1.11 -4.08 14.92
C GLN A 97 0.65 -5.29 15.73
N GLY A 98 1.28 -6.44 15.51
CA GLY A 98 0.94 -7.68 16.22
C GLY A 98 -0.43 -8.24 15.83
N GLN A 99 -0.93 -7.90 14.64
CA GLN A 99 -2.27 -8.29 14.18
C GLN A 99 -2.20 -9.60 13.39
N SER A 100 -2.48 -10.71 14.06
CA SER A 100 -2.65 -12.00 13.39
C SER A 100 -3.96 -12.09 12.61
N ASP A 101 -5.00 -11.40 13.08
CA ASP A 101 -6.26 -11.21 12.35
C ASP A 101 -6.34 -9.76 11.84
N LYS A 102 -5.89 -9.56 10.60
CA LYS A 102 -5.87 -8.23 9.97
C LYS A 102 -7.28 -7.66 9.72
N LEU A 103 -8.33 -8.50 9.65
CA LEU A 103 -9.71 -8.03 9.46
C LEU A 103 -10.22 -7.22 10.65
N LEU A 104 -9.77 -7.54 11.88
CA LEU A 104 -10.14 -6.77 13.07
C LEU A 104 -9.60 -5.33 12.99
N ALA A 105 -8.32 -5.18 12.64
CA ALA A 105 -7.69 -3.88 12.46
C ALA A 105 -8.30 -3.11 11.28
N PHE A 106 -8.60 -3.80 10.18
CA PHE A 106 -9.28 -3.21 9.02
C PHE A 106 -10.64 -2.60 9.40
N ARG A 107 -11.51 -3.36 10.06
CA ARG A 107 -12.85 -2.89 10.48
C ARG A 107 -12.77 -1.71 11.43
N ASP A 108 -11.93 -1.79 12.45
CA ASP A 108 -11.71 -0.70 13.40
C ASP A 108 -11.22 0.57 12.69
N LEU A 109 -10.30 0.44 11.73
CA LEU A 109 -9.79 1.56 10.95
C LEU A 109 -10.84 2.20 10.03
N THR A 110 -11.61 1.39 9.29
CA THR A 110 -12.66 1.90 8.40
C THR A 110 -13.75 2.60 9.19
N ASP A 111 -14.12 2.06 10.35
CA ASP A 111 -15.11 2.66 11.25
C ASP A 111 -14.60 4.00 11.81
N LYS A 112 -13.35 4.06 12.27
CA LYS A 112 -12.72 5.28 12.79
C LYS A 112 -12.63 6.40 11.75
N LEU A 113 -12.34 6.06 10.50
CA LEU A 113 -12.16 7.02 9.42
C LEU A 113 -13.46 7.32 8.65
N GLY A 114 -14.53 6.56 8.91
CA GLY A 114 -15.80 6.70 8.19
C GLY A 114 -15.67 6.46 6.69
N VAL A 115 -14.74 5.58 6.28
CA VAL A 115 -14.52 5.22 4.87
C VAL A 115 -15.17 3.88 4.55
N ARG A 116 -15.78 3.78 3.37
CA ARG A 116 -16.39 2.50 2.93
C ARG A 116 -15.31 1.59 2.33
N PRO A 117 -15.46 0.25 2.37
CA PRO A 117 -14.47 -0.67 1.82
C PRO A 117 -14.06 -0.36 0.37
N GLU A 118 -14.99 0.07 -0.48
CA GLU A 118 -14.72 0.46 -1.87
C GLU A 118 -13.88 1.73 -2.05
N GLU A 119 -13.66 2.50 -0.98
CA GLU A 119 -12.79 3.68 -0.91
C GLU A 119 -11.40 3.35 -0.34
N VAL A 120 -11.13 2.06 -0.09
CA VAL A 120 -9.87 1.57 0.46
C VAL A 120 -9.07 0.85 -0.62
N ALA A 121 -7.75 1.12 -0.63
CA ALA A 121 -6.78 0.31 -1.34
C ALA A 121 -5.91 -0.45 -0.32
N TYR A 122 -5.55 -1.69 -0.63
CA TYR A 122 -4.66 -2.50 0.22
C TYR A 122 -3.52 -3.07 -0.61
N ILE A 123 -2.28 -2.91 -0.17
CA ILE A 123 -1.09 -3.54 -0.77
C ILE A 123 -0.59 -4.67 0.15
N GLY A 124 -0.58 -5.89 -0.37
CA GLY A 124 -0.10 -7.09 0.33
C GLY A 124 0.89 -7.91 -0.50
N ASP A 125 1.54 -8.88 0.14
CA ASP A 125 2.51 -9.77 -0.49
C ASP A 125 2.22 -11.26 -0.22
N ASP A 126 1.46 -11.62 0.80
CA ASP A 126 1.19 -13.02 1.13
C ASP A 126 -0.29 -13.31 1.44
N LEU A 127 -0.64 -14.59 1.55
CA LEU A 127 -2.01 -15.06 1.75
C LEU A 127 -2.66 -14.54 3.04
N ILE A 128 -1.87 -14.11 4.03
CA ILE A 128 -2.37 -13.49 5.26
C ILE A 128 -3.05 -12.13 5.00
N ASP A 129 -2.72 -11.47 3.88
CA ASP A 129 -3.33 -10.21 3.46
C ASP A 129 -4.68 -10.42 2.76
N TRP A 130 -4.86 -11.58 2.12
CA TRP A 130 -6.03 -11.86 1.28
C TRP A 130 -7.37 -11.60 1.97
N PRO A 131 -7.59 -11.97 3.26
CA PRO A 131 -8.85 -11.69 3.92
C PRO A 131 -9.25 -10.21 3.91
N VAL A 132 -8.29 -9.28 4.03
CA VAL A 132 -8.56 -7.83 3.91
C VAL A 132 -8.65 -7.42 2.44
N MET A 133 -7.73 -7.90 1.60
CA MET A 133 -7.71 -7.57 0.17
C MET A 133 -9.01 -7.95 -0.55
N ALA A 134 -9.68 -9.01 -0.12
CA ALA A 134 -10.96 -9.45 -0.68
C ALA A 134 -12.13 -8.49 -0.39
N GLU A 135 -12.00 -7.59 0.59
CA GLU A 135 -13.06 -6.67 1.02
C GLU A 135 -12.91 -5.25 0.42
N VAL A 136 -11.69 -4.88 0.00
CA VAL A 136 -11.38 -3.51 -0.42
C VAL A 136 -11.75 -3.19 -1.88
N GLY A 137 -11.90 -1.91 -2.19
CA GLY A 137 -12.20 -1.46 -3.56
C GLY A 137 -11.06 -1.65 -4.55
N LEU A 138 -9.82 -1.62 -4.07
CA LEU A 138 -8.62 -1.85 -4.88
C LEU A 138 -7.61 -2.73 -4.13
N SER A 139 -7.55 -4.00 -4.49
CA SER A 139 -6.56 -4.94 -3.99
C SER A 139 -5.30 -4.92 -4.86
N VAL A 140 -4.13 -4.80 -4.22
CA VAL A 140 -2.83 -4.77 -4.91
C VAL A 140 -1.91 -5.83 -4.32
N ALA A 141 -1.33 -6.66 -5.19
CA ALA A 141 -0.20 -7.52 -4.85
C ALA A 141 1.09 -6.89 -5.39
N VAL A 142 2.18 -6.96 -4.63
CA VAL A 142 3.49 -6.56 -5.17
C VAL A 142 3.99 -7.56 -6.22
N ALA A 143 4.90 -7.13 -7.10
CA ALA A 143 5.36 -7.91 -8.24
C ALA A 143 5.91 -9.31 -7.88
N ASP A 144 6.57 -9.41 -6.74
CA ASP A 144 7.17 -10.62 -6.17
C ASP A 144 6.40 -11.20 -4.99
N ALA A 145 5.12 -10.83 -4.84
CA ALA A 145 4.22 -11.43 -3.87
C ALA A 145 4.11 -12.95 -4.08
N HIS A 146 3.68 -13.65 -3.04
CA HIS A 146 3.45 -15.09 -3.06
C HIS A 146 2.60 -15.46 -4.29
N PRO A 147 2.99 -16.48 -5.09
CA PRO A 147 2.34 -16.77 -6.37
C PRO A 147 0.83 -17.05 -6.29
N LEU A 148 0.35 -17.51 -5.13
CA LEU A 148 -1.09 -17.75 -4.90
C LEU A 148 -1.90 -16.47 -4.64
N LEU A 149 -1.25 -15.36 -4.28
CA LEU A 149 -1.90 -14.06 -4.08
C LEU A 149 -2.03 -13.30 -5.40
N LEU A 150 -0.99 -13.34 -6.24
CA LEU A 150 -0.92 -12.63 -7.53
C LEU A 150 -2.21 -12.69 -8.37
N PRO A 151 -2.80 -13.87 -8.67
CA PRO A 151 -3.98 -13.95 -9.53
C PRO A 151 -5.27 -13.45 -8.87
N ARG A 152 -5.24 -13.09 -7.58
CA ARG A 152 -6.41 -12.65 -6.83
C ARG A 152 -6.53 -11.13 -6.74
N ALA A 153 -5.42 -10.41 -6.89
CA ALA A 153 -5.39 -8.96 -6.79
C ALA A 153 -5.94 -8.28 -8.05
N ASP A 154 -6.56 -7.11 -7.88
CA ASP A 154 -7.02 -6.28 -9.00
C ASP A 154 -5.85 -5.70 -9.79
N TYR A 155 -4.73 -5.46 -9.10
CA TYR A 155 -3.50 -4.96 -9.68
C TYR A 155 -2.28 -5.69 -9.13
N ILE A 156 -1.33 -5.98 -10.02
CA ILE A 156 0.00 -6.46 -9.65
C ILE A 156 0.98 -5.36 -10.05
N THR A 157 1.72 -4.83 -9.07
CA THR A 157 2.73 -3.81 -9.34
C THR A 157 3.79 -4.33 -10.31
N ARG A 158 4.49 -3.43 -10.98
CA ARG A 158 5.67 -3.77 -11.78
C ARG A 158 6.93 -3.80 -10.94
N ILE A 159 6.94 -3.06 -9.84
CA ILE A 159 8.06 -2.96 -8.91
C ILE A 159 7.85 -3.92 -7.73
N ASN A 160 8.93 -4.59 -7.33
CA ASN A 160 8.98 -5.49 -6.18
C ASN A 160 8.79 -4.80 -4.82
N GLY A 161 8.44 -5.60 -3.82
CA GLY A 161 8.45 -5.23 -2.40
C GLY A 161 9.75 -4.53 -1.97
N GLY A 162 9.63 -3.42 -1.24
CA GLY A 162 10.78 -2.63 -0.75
C GLY A 162 11.62 -1.96 -1.85
N ARG A 163 11.22 -2.05 -3.12
CA ARG A 163 11.93 -1.44 -4.26
C ARG A 163 11.24 -0.22 -4.85
N GLY A 164 10.03 0.11 -4.39
CA GLY A 164 9.21 1.18 -4.97
C GLY A 164 7.77 0.77 -5.28
N ALA A 165 7.31 -0.41 -4.86
CA ALA A 165 5.95 -0.87 -5.13
C ALA A 165 4.88 0.07 -4.50
N VAL A 166 5.15 0.56 -3.29
CA VAL A 166 4.25 1.52 -2.63
C VAL A 166 4.26 2.85 -3.38
N ARG A 167 5.43 3.32 -3.82
CA ARG A 167 5.55 4.52 -4.65
C ARG A 167 4.76 4.40 -5.95
N GLU A 168 4.84 3.27 -6.62
CA GLU A 168 4.08 2.98 -7.84
C GLU A 168 2.58 3.13 -7.59
N VAL A 169 2.06 2.50 -6.53
CA VAL A 169 0.64 2.62 -6.18
C VAL A 169 0.27 4.06 -5.82
N CYS A 170 1.07 4.77 -5.01
CA CYS A 170 0.82 6.18 -4.71
C CYS A 170 0.72 7.03 -5.99
N ASP A 171 1.64 6.86 -6.94
CA ASP A 171 1.62 7.59 -8.21
C ASP A 171 0.34 7.27 -9.02
N LEU A 172 -0.08 6.00 -9.06
CA LEU A 172 -1.28 5.57 -9.78
C LEU A 172 -2.56 6.12 -9.15
N LEU A 173 -2.65 6.17 -7.81
CA LEU A 173 -3.78 6.78 -7.10
C LEU A 173 -3.86 8.29 -7.39
N LEU A 174 -2.72 8.97 -7.33
CA LEU A 174 -2.64 10.41 -7.62
C LEU A 174 -2.96 10.70 -9.08
N LEU A 175 -2.50 9.86 -10.01
CA LEU A 175 -2.84 9.97 -11.44
C LEU A 175 -4.35 9.84 -11.66
N ALA A 176 -4.97 8.80 -11.11
CA ALA A 176 -6.40 8.54 -11.23
C ALA A 176 -7.27 9.67 -10.64
N GLN A 177 -6.74 10.40 -9.66
CA GLN A 177 -7.41 11.54 -9.02
C GLN A 177 -7.03 12.90 -9.60
N GLY A 178 -6.18 12.94 -10.64
CA GLY A 178 -5.74 14.20 -11.27
C GLY A 178 -4.83 15.06 -10.37
N LYS A 179 -4.09 14.44 -9.45
CA LYS A 179 -3.25 15.11 -8.44
C LYS A 179 -1.74 14.92 -8.65
N LEU A 180 -1.33 14.06 -9.59
CA LEU A 180 0.08 13.62 -9.72
C LEU A 180 1.07 14.77 -9.98
N ASP A 181 0.73 15.68 -10.91
CA ASP A 181 1.65 16.75 -11.33
C ASP A 181 1.91 17.80 -10.23
N GLU A 182 0.94 17.99 -9.34
CA GLU A 182 1.00 18.99 -8.27
C GLU A 182 1.51 18.42 -6.95
N ALA A 183 1.45 17.09 -6.77
CA ALA A 183 1.80 16.40 -5.54
C ALA A 183 3.21 16.74 -5.03
N LYS A 184 3.35 16.92 -3.71
CA LYS A 184 4.61 17.28 -3.05
C LYS A 184 4.93 16.29 -1.93
N GLY A 185 6.06 15.61 -2.06
CA GLY A 185 6.57 14.67 -1.05
C GLY A 185 7.95 15.07 -0.54
N GLN A 186 8.48 14.26 0.38
CA GLN A 186 9.86 14.31 0.82
C GLN A 186 10.47 12.92 0.58
N SER A 187 11.65 12.86 -0.04
CA SER A 187 12.34 11.58 -0.29
C SER A 187 13.09 11.13 0.97
N ILE A 188 12.34 10.65 1.96
CA ILE A 188 12.79 10.29 3.32
C ILE A 188 12.42 8.87 3.71
#